data_AF-A0AAJ6NW08-F1
#
_entry.id   AF-A0AAJ6NW08-F1
#
_cell.length_a   1.000
_cell.length_b   1.000
_cell.length_c   1.000
_cell.angle_alpha   90.00
_cell.angle_beta   90.00
_cell.angle_gamma   90.00
#
_symmetry.space_group_name_H-M   'P 1'
#
loop_
_entity.id
_entity.type
_entity.pdbx_description
1 polymer ?
#
loop_
_entity_poly.entity_id
_entity_poly.type
_entity_poly.pdbx_seq_one_letter_code
_entity_poly.pdbx_strand_id
1 'polypeptide(L)' 'MSDREWQTDEDKKINRLEAHRDFITWVVNRLKAEGIPCKRTVGDDSRGDILYYNSEDEPRVKEIVRKINSEYNKS' A
#
# COMPACT_ATOMS: atom_id res chain seq x y z
N MET A 1 -7.02 -22.49 -1.56
CA MET A 1 -7.14 -21.19 -2.25
C MET A 1 -7.42 -21.52 -3.70
N SER A 2 -8.61 -21.19 -4.20
CA SER A 2 -9.00 -21.49 -5.58
C SER A 2 -8.18 -20.61 -6.52
N ASP A 3 -7.33 -21.23 -7.34
CA ASP A 3 -6.63 -20.59 -8.45
C ASP A 3 -7.68 -19.93 -9.36
N ARG A 4 -7.82 -18.61 -9.27
CA ARG A 4 -8.56 -17.85 -10.26
C ARG A 4 -7.71 -17.86 -11.52
N GLU A 5 -8.17 -18.56 -12.55
CA GLU A 5 -7.58 -18.52 -13.88
C GLU A 5 -7.74 -17.10 -14.43
N TRP A 6 -6.65 -16.33 -14.50
CA TRP A 6 -6.65 -14.95 -15.00
C TRP A 6 -6.78 -14.96 -16.53
N GLN A 7 -8.01 -15.04 -17.03
CA GLN A 7 -8.30 -15.30 -18.45
C GLN A 7 -8.09 -14.06 -19.35
N THR A 8 -8.18 -12.84 -18.81
CA THR A 8 -8.08 -11.61 -19.61
C THR A 8 -7.08 -10.60 -19.03
N ASP A 9 -6.60 -9.69 -19.86
CA ASP A 9 -5.76 -8.58 -19.41
C ASP A 9 -6.53 -7.61 -18.49
N GLU A 10 -7.85 -7.57 -18.61
CA GLU A 10 -8.74 -6.84 -17.70
C GLU A 10 -8.74 -7.47 -16.30
N ASP A 11 -8.80 -8.79 -16.19
CA ASP A 11 -8.75 -9.50 -14.90
C ASP A 11 -7.41 -9.28 -14.19
N LYS A 12 -6.30 -9.35 -14.93
CA LYS A 12 -4.96 -9.04 -14.38
C LYS A 12 -4.88 -7.61 -13.88
N LYS A 13 -5.48 -6.66 -14.61
CA LYS A 13 -5.53 -5.26 -14.21
C LYS A 13 -6.36 -5.07 -12.95
N ILE A 14 -7.53 -5.69 -12.86
CA ILE A 14 -8.37 -5.68 -11.66
C ILE A 14 -7.60 -6.25 -10.47
N ASN A 15 -6.93 -7.40 -10.63
CA ASN A 15 -6.14 -7.97 -9.55
C ASN A 15 -5.06 -7.04 -9.03
N ARG A 16 -4.32 -6.40 -9.95
CA ARG A 16 -3.25 -5.48 -9.57
C ARG A 16 -3.80 -4.29 -8.79
N LEU A 17 -4.97 -3.79 -9.19
CA LEU A 17 -5.67 -2.71 -8.47
C LEU A 17 -6.18 -3.16 -7.09
N GLU A 18 -6.72 -4.38 -6.98
CA GLU A 18 -7.15 -4.96 -5.71
C GLU A 18 -5.95 -5.16 -4.77
N ALA A 19 -4.86 -5.75 -5.26
CA ALA A 19 -3.63 -5.92 -4.50
C ALA A 19 -3.04 -4.58 -4.03
N HIS A 20 -3.05 -3.56 -4.90
CA HIS A 20 -2.61 -2.20 -4.55
C HIS A 20 -3.50 -1.58 -3.46
N ARG A 21 -4.83 -1.69 -3.60
CA ARG A 21 -5.79 -1.21 -2.60
C ARG A 21 -5.56 -1.86 -1.23
N ASP A 22 -5.36 -3.17 -1.21
CA ASP A 22 -5.18 -3.94 0.03
C ASP A 22 -3.83 -3.62 0.67
N PHE A 23 -2.78 -3.46 -0.14
CA PHE A 23 -1.46 -3.00 0.30
C PHE A 23 -1.52 -1.63 0.98
N ILE A 24 -2.14 -0.63 0.35
CA ILE A 24 -2.29 0.72 0.94
C ILE A 24 -3.03 0.64 2.28
N THR A 25 -4.12 -0.12 2.33
CA THR A 25 -4.93 -0.30 3.53
C THR A 25 -4.09 -0.87 4.67
N TRP A 26 -3.26 -1.87 4.36
CA TRP A 26 -2.35 -2.45 5.34
C TRP A 26 -1.27 -1.48 5.82
N VAL A 27 -0.64 -0.71 4.92
CA VAL A 27 0.35 0.32 5.30
C VAL A 27 -0.27 1.37 6.23
N VAL A 28 -1.47 1.87 5.91
CA VAL A 28 -2.19 2.83 6.77
C VAL A 28 -2.47 2.25 8.16
N ASN A 29 -2.89 0.99 8.23
CA ASN A 29 -3.12 0.33 9.51
C ASN A 29 -1.82 0.18 10.32
N ARG A 30 -0.70 -0.14 9.66
CA ARG A 30 0.60 -0.24 10.32
C ARG A 30 1.09 1.11 10.83
N LEU A 31 0.97 2.17 10.03
CA LEU A 31 1.30 3.53 10.44
C LEU A 31 0.49 3.98 11.66
N LYS A 32 -0.82 3.72 11.67
CA LYS A 32 -1.69 4.00 12.83
C LYS A 32 -1.27 3.22 14.07
N ALA A 33 -0.91 1.95 13.91
CA ALA A 33 -0.42 1.13 15.03
C ALA A 33 0.90 1.64 15.62
N GLU A 34 1.74 2.28 14.81
CA GLU A 34 2.99 2.92 15.24
C GLU A 34 2.80 4.37 15.73
N GLY A 35 1.54 4.84 15.81
CA GLY A 35 1.19 6.17 16.30
C GLY A 35 1.37 7.29 15.27
N ILE A 36 1.59 6.96 13.99
CA ILE A 36 1.79 7.94 12.93
C ILE A 36 0.42 8.34 12.36
N PRO A 37 -0.01 9.60 12.53
CA PRO A 37 -1.27 10.06 11.97
C PRO A 37 -1.17 10.10 10.44
N CYS A 38 -2.05 9.37 9.77
CA CYS A 38 -2.08 9.29 8.31
C CYS A 38 -3.51 9.12 7.78
N LYS A 39 -3.71 9.47 6.51
CA LYS A 39 -4.95 9.25 5.75
C LYS A 39 -4.63 8.70 4.36
N ARG A 40 -5.57 7.96 3.80
CA ARG A 40 -5.56 7.59 2.39
C ARG A 40 -6.05 8.77 1.56
N THR A 41 -5.41 9.04 0.43
CA THR A 41 -5.91 10.03 -0.54
C THR A 41 -7.14 9.50 -1.28
N VAL A 42 -7.96 10.40 -1.82
CA VAL A 42 -9.18 10.06 -2.58
C VAL A 42 -9.07 10.66 -3.97
N GLY A 43 -9.47 9.90 -4.98
CA GLY A 43 -9.17 10.20 -6.37
C GLY A 43 -7.77 9.71 -6.74
N ASP A 44 -7.53 9.43 -8.02
CA ASP A 44 -6.20 9.11 -8.53
C ASP A 44 -5.29 10.35 -8.40
N ASP A 45 -4.76 10.59 -7.19
CA ASP A 45 -3.82 11.66 -6.92
C ASP A 45 -2.41 11.22 -7.36
N SER A 46 -1.85 11.92 -8.33
CA SER A 46 -0.49 11.67 -8.83
C SER A 46 0.60 11.93 -7.77
N ARG A 47 0.25 12.57 -6.65
CA ARG A 47 1.14 12.79 -5.50
C ARG A 47 1.23 11.58 -4.56
N GLY A 48 0.39 10.56 -4.76
CA GLY A 48 0.48 9.28 -4.09
C GLY A 48 -0.75 8.90 -3.26
N ASP A 49 -0.71 7.70 -2.67
CA ASP A 49 -1.85 7.04 -2.05
C ASP A 49 -2.02 7.31 -0.54
N ILE A 50 -1.00 7.90 0.10
CA ILE A 50 -0.92 8.06 1.56
C ILE A 50 -0.46 9.48 1.91
N LEU A 51 -1.25 10.15 2.73
CA LEU A 51 -0.94 11.44 3.34
C LEU A 51 -0.56 11.23 4.82
N TYR A 52 0.63 11.67 5.22
CA TYR A 52 1.06 11.77 6.62
C TYR A 52 1.26 13.25 6.98
N TYR A 53 0.96 13.62 8.22
CA TYR A 53 0.81 15.04 8.59
C TYR A 53 2.13 15.72 9.02
N ASN A 54 3.11 14.94 9.48
CA ASN A 54 4.38 15.48 9.98
C ASN A 54 5.52 15.05 9.06
N SER A 55 6.33 16.00 8.60
CA SER A 55 7.53 15.72 7.79
C SER A 55 8.56 14.87 8.54
N GLU A 56 8.58 14.93 9.87
CA GLU A 56 9.47 14.14 10.73
C GLU A 56 9.17 12.64 10.68
N ASP A 57 7.94 12.24 10.32
CA ASP A 57 7.55 10.84 10.20
C ASP A 57 7.94 10.21 8.85
N GLU A 58 8.36 11.02 7.86
CA GLU A 58 8.73 10.55 6.52
C GLU A 58 9.81 9.45 6.52
N PRO A 59 10.92 9.56 7.27
CA PRO A 59 11.92 8.49 7.34
C PRO A 59 11.34 7.18 7.89
N ARG A 60 10.48 7.27 8.92
CA ARG A 60 9.84 6.11 9.55
C ARG A 60 8.85 5.44 8.61
N VAL A 61 8.03 6.23 7.90
CA VAL A 61 7.11 5.72 6.88
C VAL A 61 7.87 4.98 5.78
N LYS A 62 8.97 5.55 5.27
CA LYS A 62 9.82 4.88 4.26
C LYS A 62 10.42 3.57 4.76
N GLU A 63 10.84 3.52 6.02
CA GLU A 63 11.38 2.29 6.62
C GLU A 63 10.31 1.20 6.75
N ILE A 64 9.10 1.54 7.19
CA ILE A 64 7.97 0.61 7.29
C ILE A 64 7.63 0.04 5.92
N VAL A 65 7.49 0.88 4.89
CA VAL A 65 7.22 0.45 3.52
C VAL A 65 8.34 -0.44 2.99
N ARG A 66 9.61 -0.12 3.27
CA ARG A 66 10.75 -0.96 2.88
C ARG A 66 10.74 -2.32 3.58
N LYS A 67 10.48 -2.37 4.89
CA LYS A 67 10.38 -3.63 5.65
C LYS A 67 9.29 -4.52 5.08
N ILE A 68 8.12 -3.94 4.89
CA ILE A 68 6.99 -4.59 4.23
C ILE A 68 7.43 -5.15 2.86
N ASN A 69 8.04 -4.32 2.00
CA ASN A 69 8.48 -4.80 0.69
C ASN A 69 9.51 -5.93 0.80
N SER A 70 10.44 -5.86 1.74
CA SER A 70 11.47 -6.89 1.97
C SER A 70 10.91 -8.20 2.53
N GLU A 71 9.80 -8.17 3.27
CA GLU A 71 9.18 -9.38 3.82
C GLU A 71 8.46 -10.20 2.73
N TYR A 72 7.84 -9.53 1.76
CA TYR A 72 6.95 -10.16 0.78
C TYR A 72 7.55 -10.26 -0.62
N ASN A 73 8.40 -9.30 -1.03
CA ASN A 73 9.12 -9.33 -2.30
C ASN A 73 10.56 -9.79 -2.12
N LYS A 74 10.79 -10.85 -1.33
CA LYS A 74 12.11 -11.49 -1.22
C LYS A 74 12.57 -11.99 -2.60
N SER A 75 13.33 -11.15 -3.29
CA SER A 75 14.18 -11.53 -4.42
C SER A 75 15.50 -12.09 -3.91
#